data_AF-A0A3G1KT83-F1
#
_entry.id   AF-A0A3G1KT83-F1
#
_cell.length_a   1.000
_cell.length_b   1.000
_cell.length_c   1.000
_cell.angle_alpha   90.00
_cell.angle_beta   90.00
_cell.angle_gamma   90.00
#
_symmetry.space_group_name_H-M   'P 1'
#
loop_
_entity.id
_entity.type
_entity.pdbx_description
1 polymer ?
#
loop_
_entity_poly.entity_id
_entity_poly.type
_entity_poly.pdbx_seq_one_letter_code
_entity_poly.pdbx_strand_id
1 'polypeptide(L)'
;MNKTMVMTKEIYNDLVDYTGQLYEKPIGRIGKRELRKESVAFLQNYISFVMAPGVVSKTTQIYLKSSSGSVAAAIRSYNQDAGEGNQINLKTASAAVDYDRKKLLKLFNSNDDMLYNVIYVRNFDITGYRRLLQLAKLKYGIGQSLNEKIILKLNQNHYCPTLSDEDFDDLIQKLVTYSKRIISEVEETMNTDAAGYFNHLQFSDNLSEIDMERLQQIKMLL
;
A
#
# COMPACT_ATOMS: atom_id res chain seq x y z
N MET A 1 10.61 -23.30 8.36
CA MET A 1 10.77 -22.21 9.37
C MET A 1 10.83 -20.90 8.60
N ASN A 2 9.84 -20.02 8.77
CA ASN A 2 9.66 -18.87 7.89
C ASN A 2 10.75 -17.79 8.14
N LYS A 3 11.63 -17.58 7.16
CA LYS A 3 12.86 -16.77 7.26
C LYS A 3 12.68 -15.33 6.77
N THR A 4 11.45 -14.85 6.60
CA THR A 4 11.13 -13.54 5.99
C THR A 4 12.04 -12.41 6.48
N MET A 5 12.13 -12.15 7.79
CA MET A 5 12.96 -11.04 8.30
C MET A 5 14.46 -11.20 8.04
N VAL A 6 14.97 -12.44 8.06
CA VAL A 6 16.38 -12.71 7.75
C VAL A 6 16.65 -12.43 6.28
N MET A 7 15.75 -12.86 5.39
CA MET A 7 15.84 -12.58 3.96
C MET A 7 15.68 -11.10 3.65
N THR A 8 14.70 -10.41 4.25
CA THR A 8 14.52 -8.96 4.11
C THR A 8 15.79 -8.22 4.51
N LYS A 9 16.46 -8.64 5.59
CA LYS A 9 17.73 -8.05 6.04
C LYS A 9 18.88 -8.32 5.05
N GLU A 10 18.98 -9.55 4.55
CA GLU A 10 19.97 -9.90 3.51
C GLU A 10 19.75 -9.09 2.23
N ILE A 11 18.49 -8.95 1.79
CA ILE A 11 18.10 -8.11 0.66
C ILE A 11 18.48 -6.65 0.90
N TYR A 12 18.21 -6.11 2.09
CA TYR A 12 18.58 -4.73 2.44
C TYR A 12 20.09 -4.52 2.31
N ASN A 13 20.88 -5.37 2.94
CA ASN A 13 22.35 -5.25 2.95
C ASN A 13 22.97 -5.40 1.56
N ASP A 14 22.37 -6.23 0.69
CA ASP A 14 22.91 -6.49 -0.64
C ASP A 14 22.37 -5.53 -1.71
N LEU A 15 21.30 -4.77 -1.45
CA LEU A 15 20.70 -3.82 -2.42
C LEU A 15 20.75 -2.36 -2.02
N VAL A 16 21.07 -2.03 -0.77
CA VAL A 16 21.04 -0.64 -0.28
C VAL A 16 22.44 -0.23 0.16
N ASP A 17 22.88 0.94 -0.27
CA ASP A 17 24.15 1.52 0.12
C ASP A 17 24.10 2.18 1.51
N TYR A 18 25.23 2.73 1.95
CA TYR A 18 25.31 3.41 3.25
C TYR A 18 24.51 4.71 3.33
N THR A 19 24.13 5.30 2.18
CA THR A 19 23.30 6.51 2.09
C THR A 19 21.81 6.19 2.06
N GLY A 20 21.45 4.91 1.92
CA GLY A 20 20.06 4.47 1.76
C GLY A 20 19.59 4.41 0.31
N GLN A 21 20.48 4.62 -0.67
CA GLN A 21 20.17 4.49 -2.09
C GLN A 21 20.27 3.04 -2.55
N LEU A 22 19.48 2.69 -3.56
CA LEU A 22 19.49 1.34 -4.13
C LEU A 22 20.64 1.18 -5.13
N TYR A 23 21.38 0.09 -5.01
CA TYR A 23 22.28 -0.34 -6.06
C TYR A 23 21.51 -0.79 -7.30
N GLU A 24 22.05 -0.49 -8.49
CA GLU A 24 21.51 -0.99 -9.76
C GLU A 24 21.55 -2.53 -9.83
N LYS A 25 22.60 -3.14 -9.24
CA LYS A 25 22.76 -4.59 -9.13
C LYS A 25 23.07 -4.97 -7.68
N PRO A 26 22.53 -6.10 -7.18
CA PRO A 26 22.85 -6.56 -5.84
C PRO A 26 24.33 -6.90 -5.70
N ILE A 27 24.87 -6.66 -4.52
CA ILE A 27 26.21 -7.06 -4.11
C ILE A 27 26.13 -8.29 -3.18
N GLY A 28 27.25 -8.70 -2.58
CA GLY A 28 27.23 -9.69 -1.50
C GLY A 28 26.77 -11.08 -1.94
N ARG A 29 25.86 -11.69 -1.17
CA ARG A 29 25.40 -13.07 -1.39
C ARG A 29 24.40 -13.15 -2.53
N ILE A 30 23.49 -12.19 -2.61
CA ILE A 30 22.50 -12.09 -3.69
C ILE A 30 23.20 -11.72 -5.00
N GLY A 31 24.19 -10.83 -4.96
CA GLY A 31 24.97 -10.44 -6.15
C GLY A 31 25.67 -11.62 -6.83
N LYS A 32 26.24 -12.54 -6.05
CA LYS A 32 26.88 -13.76 -6.56
C LYS A 32 25.94 -14.73 -7.27
N ARG A 33 24.62 -14.55 -7.17
CA ARG A 33 23.62 -15.42 -7.79
C ARG A 33 23.24 -15.00 -9.21
N GLU A 34 23.68 -13.83 -9.66
CA GLU A 34 23.42 -13.31 -11.00
C GLU A 34 21.92 -13.39 -11.36
N LEU A 35 21.08 -12.87 -10.47
CA LEU A 35 19.63 -12.90 -10.65
C LEU A 35 19.21 -12.20 -11.94
N ARG A 36 18.12 -12.69 -12.55
CA ARG A 36 17.48 -12.03 -13.70
C ARG A 36 17.10 -10.59 -13.35
N LYS A 37 17.16 -9.68 -14.34
CA LYS A 37 16.80 -8.25 -14.15
C LYS A 37 15.45 -8.07 -13.48
N GLU A 38 14.47 -8.87 -13.85
CA GLU A 38 13.12 -8.83 -13.29
C GLU A 38 13.05 -9.18 -11.80
N SER A 39 13.88 -10.12 -11.35
CA SER A 39 14.00 -10.51 -9.95
C SER A 39 14.66 -9.39 -9.15
N VAL A 40 15.73 -8.78 -9.69
CA VAL A 40 16.40 -7.63 -9.05
C VAL A 40 15.43 -6.46 -8.90
N ALA A 41 14.71 -6.11 -9.96
CA ALA A 41 13.71 -5.04 -9.94
C ALA A 41 12.59 -5.32 -8.92
N PHE A 42 12.17 -6.58 -8.78
CA PHE A 42 11.22 -6.97 -7.76
C PHE A 42 11.76 -6.79 -6.34
N LEU A 43 12.99 -7.24 -6.06
CA LEU A 43 13.61 -7.11 -4.74
C LEU A 43 13.85 -5.64 -4.34
N GLN A 44 14.27 -4.81 -5.30
CA GLN A 44 14.38 -3.35 -5.12
C GLN A 44 13.03 -2.71 -4.77
N ASN A 45 11.97 -3.07 -5.50
CA ASN A 45 10.62 -2.60 -5.22
C ASN A 45 10.10 -3.09 -3.86
N TYR A 46 10.40 -4.34 -3.51
CA TYR A 46 10.04 -4.95 -2.23
C TYR A 46 10.72 -4.23 -1.08
N ILE A 47 12.04 -3.98 -1.14
CA ILE A 47 12.74 -3.33 -0.03
C ILE A 47 12.33 -1.86 0.10
N SER A 48 12.11 -1.17 -1.02
CA SER A 48 11.55 0.19 -1.01
C SER A 48 10.19 0.24 -0.31
N PHE A 49 9.33 -0.74 -0.59
CA PHE A 49 8.04 -0.88 0.09
C PHE A 49 8.21 -1.15 1.58
N VAL A 50 9.02 -2.13 1.98
CA VAL A 50 9.20 -2.49 3.40
C VAL A 50 9.78 -1.32 4.21
N MET A 51 10.70 -0.55 3.62
CA MET A 51 11.35 0.58 4.27
C MET A 51 10.52 1.88 4.21
N ALA A 52 9.40 1.88 3.50
CA ALA A 52 8.51 3.03 3.45
C ALA A 52 7.88 3.32 4.84
N PRO A 53 7.57 4.59 5.14
CA PRO A 53 6.88 4.96 6.37
C PRO A 53 5.56 4.19 6.54
N GLY A 54 5.29 3.72 7.77
CA GLY A 54 4.04 3.01 8.11
C GLY A 54 4.01 1.53 7.74
N VAL A 55 4.90 1.04 6.87
CA VAL A 55 4.91 -0.39 6.48
C VAL A 55 5.45 -1.27 7.57
N VAL A 56 6.59 -0.92 8.18
CA VAL A 56 7.11 -1.56 9.40
C VAL A 56 7.48 -0.50 10.43
N SER A 57 7.57 -0.90 11.70
CA SER A 57 7.98 0.00 12.77
C SER A 57 9.42 0.50 12.60
N LYS A 58 9.72 1.66 13.20
CA LYS A 58 11.09 2.21 13.26
C LYS A 58 12.09 1.20 13.84
N THR A 59 11.67 0.45 14.87
CA THR A 59 12.44 -0.65 15.46
C THR A 59 12.85 -1.70 14.41
N THR A 60 11.91 -2.14 13.58
CA THR A 60 12.17 -3.09 12.51
C THR A 60 13.09 -2.50 11.45
N GLN A 61 12.89 -1.24 11.04
CA GLN A 61 13.79 -0.58 10.09
C GLN A 61 15.23 -0.51 10.62
N ILE A 62 15.44 -0.16 11.89
CA ILE A 62 16.77 -0.15 12.52
C ILE A 62 17.38 -1.54 12.52
N TYR A 63 16.59 -2.56 12.88
CA TYR A 63 17.05 -3.94 12.83
C TYR A 63 17.48 -4.35 11.41
N LEU A 64 16.69 -4.02 10.38
CA LEU A 64 17.01 -4.33 8.98
C LEU A 64 18.28 -3.61 8.49
N LYS A 65 18.49 -2.35 8.90
CA LYS A 65 19.68 -1.54 8.55
C LYS A 65 20.97 -2.00 9.24
N SER A 66 20.85 -2.61 10.42
CA SER A 66 22.03 -2.98 11.21
C SER A 66 22.79 -4.18 10.61
N SER A 67 24.09 -4.27 10.87
CA SER A 67 24.88 -5.49 10.60
C SER A 67 24.65 -6.61 11.64
N SER A 68 23.96 -6.29 12.74
CA SER A 68 23.75 -7.18 13.88
C SER A 68 22.88 -8.41 13.56
N GLY A 69 23.32 -9.58 14.01
CA GLY A 69 22.57 -10.84 13.85
C GLY A 69 21.32 -10.97 14.73
N SER A 70 21.10 -10.07 15.69
CA SER A 70 19.93 -10.10 16.59
C SER A 70 19.32 -8.71 16.76
N VAL A 71 18.00 -8.67 17.05
CA VAL A 71 17.26 -7.44 17.32
C VAL A 71 17.86 -6.70 18.52
N ALA A 72 18.18 -7.43 19.60
CA ALA A 72 18.74 -6.83 20.81
C ALA A 72 20.09 -6.13 20.54
N ALA A 73 20.97 -6.76 19.76
CA ALA A 73 22.26 -6.15 19.40
C ALA A 73 22.08 -4.92 18.50
N ALA A 74 21.16 -4.98 17.52
CA ALA A 74 20.83 -3.86 16.66
C ALA A 74 20.35 -2.63 17.45
N ILE A 75 19.42 -2.86 18.39
CA ILE A 75 18.85 -1.78 19.19
C ILE A 75 19.83 -1.24 20.23
N ARG A 76 20.67 -2.08 20.84
CA ARG A 76 21.74 -1.60 21.73
C ARG A 76 22.68 -0.65 21.00
N SER A 77 23.13 -1.04 19.81
CA SER A 77 23.99 -0.19 18.98
C SER A 77 23.29 1.12 18.61
N TYR A 78 22.02 1.07 18.19
CA TYR A 78 21.27 2.28 17.90
C TYR A 78 21.11 3.21 19.11
N ASN A 79 20.81 2.65 20.28
CA ASN A 79 20.57 3.44 21.49
C ASN A 79 21.85 4.10 22.05
N GLN A 80 23.05 3.60 21.70
CA GLN A 80 24.32 4.24 22.08
C GLN A 80 24.46 5.63 21.47
N ASP A 81 23.97 5.81 20.24
CA ASP A 81 24.07 7.06 19.49
C ASP A 81 22.76 7.88 19.53
N ALA A 82 21.66 7.28 20.04
CA ALA A 82 20.37 7.95 20.14
C ALA A 82 20.25 8.74 21.45
N GLY A 83 19.82 10.00 21.36
CA GLY A 83 19.47 10.80 22.55
C GLY A 83 18.33 10.17 23.37
N GLU A 84 18.26 10.48 24.67
CA GLU A 84 17.41 9.78 25.66
C GLU A 84 15.93 9.64 25.22
N GLY A 85 15.34 10.65 24.57
CA GLY A 85 13.95 10.59 24.08
C GLY A 85 13.72 9.74 22.82
N ASN A 86 14.79 9.31 22.14
CA ASN A 86 14.75 8.53 20.89
C ASN A 86 15.13 7.06 21.08
N GLN A 87 15.54 6.67 22.28
CA GLN A 87 15.94 5.30 22.58
C GLN A 87 14.75 4.33 22.47
N ILE A 88 15.02 3.15 21.94
CA ILE A 88 14.03 2.09 21.80
C ILE A 88 14.12 1.15 23.00
N ASN A 89 12.97 0.82 23.58
CA ASN A 89 12.89 -0.14 24.66
C ASN A 89 13.27 -1.56 24.18
N LEU A 90 14.39 -2.07 24.69
CA LEU A 90 14.90 -3.40 24.35
C LEU A 90 13.92 -4.54 24.68
N LYS A 91 13.08 -4.40 25.71
CA LYS A 91 12.14 -5.44 26.15
C LYS A 91 11.03 -5.67 25.12
N THR A 92 10.60 -4.61 24.43
CA THR A 92 9.51 -4.69 23.44
C THR A 92 10.01 -4.77 22.01
N ALA A 93 11.29 -4.52 21.76
CA ALA A 93 11.87 -4.48 20.42
C ALA A 93 11.66 -5.79 19.64
N SER A 94 11.96 -6.94 20.24
CA SER A 94 11.76 -8.25 19.59
C SER A 94 10.29 -8.52 19.27
N ALA A 95 9.38 -8.11 20.15
CA ALA A 95 7.94 -8.28 19.93
C ALA A 95 7.44 -7.41 18.77
N ALA A 96 7.95 -6.17 18.65
CA ALA A 96 7.64 -5.29 17.52
C ALA A 96 8.13 -5.88 16.19
N VAL A 97 9.35 -6.41 16.14
CA VAL A 97 9.89 -7.06 14.94
C VAL A 97 9.09 -8.32 14.57
N ASP A 98 8.70 -9.14 15.55
CA ASP A 98 7.87 -10.32 15.27
C ASP A 98 6.46 -9.96 14.78
N TYR A 99 5.86 -8.89 15.33
CA TYR A 99 4.60 -8.36 14.84
C TYR A 99 4.70 -7.92 13.38
N ASP A 100 5.72 -7.13 13.04
CA ASP A 100 5.96 -6.70 11.66
C ASP A 100 6.26 -7.89 10.73
N ARG A 101 6.97 -8.91 11.21
CA ARG A 101 7.19 -10.15 10.45
C ARG A 101 5.88 -10.83 10.11
N LYS A 102 5.00 -11.05 11.09
CA LYS A 102 3.67 -11.65 10.88
C LYS A 102 2.82 -10.79 9.94
N LYS A 103 2.94 -9.46 10.04
CA LYS A 103 2.25 -8.51 9.16
C LYS A 103 2.69 -8.64 7.70
N LEU A 104 4.01 -8.65 7.43
CA LEU A 104 4.53 -8.86 6.08
C LEU A 104 4.10 -10.23 5.52
N LEU A 105 4.12 -11.28 6.35
CA LEU A 105 3.67 -12.61 5.93
C LEU A 105 2.21 -12.66 5.49
N LYS A 106 1.34 -11.88 6.14
CA LYS A 106 -0.07 -11.78 5.73
C LYS A 106 -0.23 -11.07 4.37
N LEU A 107 0.68 -10.16 4.01
CA LEU A 107 0.61 -9.42 2.74
C LEU A 107 1.04 -10.26 1.54
N PHE A 108 1.98 -11.19 1.74
CA PHE A 108 2.59 -11.97 0.65
C PHE A 108 2.15 -13.44 0.65
N ASN A 109 0.97 -13.74 1.20
CA ASN A 109 0.42 -15.08 1.41
C ASN A 109 1.31 -15.98 2.29
N SER A 110 0.84 -16.28 3.51
CA SER A 110 1.60 -16.95 4.58
C SER A 110 2.19 -18.33 4.25
N ASN A 111 1.78 -18.93 3.14
CA ASN A 111 2.13 -20.30 2.73
C ASN A 111 3.21 -20.36 1.65
N ASP A 112 3.64 -19.23 1.07
CA ASP A 112 4.67 -19.19 0.04
C ASP A 112 5.93 -18.44 0.52
N ASP A 113 7.10 -19.06 0.37
CA ASP A 113 8.38 -18.42 0.66
C ASP A 113 8.80 -17.55 -0.56
N MET A 114 8.00 -16.52 -0.85
CA MET A 114 8.16 -15.62 -2.00
C MET A 114 9.61 -15.13 -2.20
N LEU A 115 10.24 -14.63 -1.14
CA LEU A 115 11.62 -14.12 -1.20
C LEU A 115 12.62 -15.23 -1.50
N TYR A 116 12.39 -16.43 -0.95
CA TYR A 116 13.21 -17.58 -1.27
C TYR A 116 13.09 -17.93 -2.75
N ASN A 117 11.87 -17.97 -3.28
CA ASN A 117 11.63 -18.32 -4.67
C ASN A 117 12.29 -17.31 -5.62
N VAL A 118 12.18 -16.01 -5.34
CA VAL A 118 12.82 -14.96 -6.16
C VAL A 118 14.35 -15.06 -6.17
N ILE A 119 14.97 -15.45 -5.05
CA ILE A 119 16.44 -15.47 -4.90
C ILE A 119 17.04 -16.84 -5.30
N TYR A 120 16.36 -17.94 -5.01
CA TYR A 120 16.94 -19.29 -5.03
C TYR A 120 16.30 -20.22 -6.07
N VAL A 121 15.08 -19.96 -6.53
CA VAL A 121 14.35 -20.84 -7.44
C VAL A 121 14.41 -20.30 -8.86
N ARG A 122 14.63 -21.17 -9.86
CA ARG A 122 14.74 -20.76 -11.27
C ARG A 122 13.38 -20.51 -11.95
N ASN A 123 12.36 -21.27 -11.54
CA ASN A 123 11.02 -21.25 -12.12
C ASN A 123 10.02 -20.88 -11.02
N PHE A 124 9.54 -19.65 -11.03
CA PHE A 124 8.55 -19.13 -10.07
C PHE A 124 7.68 -18.07 -10.75
N ASP A 125 6.53 -17.78 -10.16
CA ASP A 125 5.59 -16.79 -10.68
C ASP A 125 5.94 -15.37 -10.21
N ILE A 126 6.86 -14.71 -10.92
CA ILE A 126 7.21 -13.31 -10.66
C ILE A 126 6.01 -12.36 -10.83
N THR A 127 5.07 -12.69 -11.71
CA THR A 127 3.89 -11.85 -12.00
C THR A 127 2.93 -11.88 -10.82
N GLY A 128 2.65 -13.06 -10.27
CA GLY A 128 1.88 -13.21 -9.03
C GLY A 128 2.49 -12.45 -7.86
N TYR A 129 3.82 -12.50 -7.69
CA TYR A 129 4.50 -11.75 -6.64
C TYR A 129 4.46 -10.24 -6.83
N ARG A 130 4.62 -9.76 -8.08
CA ARG A 130 4.44 -8.34 -8.40
C ARG A 130 3.03 -7.88 -8.06
N ARG A 131 2.01 -8.68 -8.39
CA ARG A 131 0.62 -8.38 -8.02
C ARG A 131 0.43 -8.25 -6.51
N LEU A 132 0.96 -9.19 -5.73
CA LEU A 132 0.91 -9.11 -4.25
C LEU A 132 1.58 -7.85 -3.72
N LEU A 133 2.75 -7.49 -4.26
CA LEU A 133 3.45 -6.27 -3.89
C LEU A 133 2.67 -5.00 -4.25
N GLN A 134 1.99 -4.96 -5.39
CA GLN A 134 1.17 -3.80 -5.77
C GLN A 134 -0.07 -3.67 -4.88
N LEU A 135 -0.75 -4.77 -4.57
CA LEU A 135 -1.85 -4.76 -3.60
C LEU A 135 -1.38 -4.31 -2.21
N ALA A 136 -0.19 -4.73 -1.79
CA ALA A 136 0.42 -4.25 -0.55
C ALA A 136 0.70 -2.75 -0.60
N LYS A 137 1.30 -2.22 -1.68
CA LYS A 137 1.52 -0.78 -1.85
C LYS A 137 0.21 0.02 -1.80
N LEU A 138 -0.83 -0.43 -2.50
CA LEU A 138 -2.17 0.18 -2.48
C LEU A 138 -2.73 0.25 -1.06
N LYS A 139 -2.67 -0.86 -0.32
CA LYS A 139 -3.14 -0.92 1.09
C LYS A 139 -2.45 0.08 2.00
N TYR A 140 -1.19 0.40 1.75
CA TYR A 140 -0.41 1.36 2.54
C TYR A 140 -0.40 2.77 1.92
N GLY A 141 -1.17 3.02 0.86
CA GLY A 141 -1.21 4.33 0.19
C GLY A 141 0.13 4.75 -0.40
N ILE A 142 0.98 3.80 -0.79
CA ILE A 142 2.32 4.08 -1.33
C ILE A 142 2.20 4.34 -2.83
N GLY A 143 2.44 5.59 -3.22
CA GLY A 143 2.38 6.07 -4.60
C GLY A 143 1.45 7.28 -4.73
N GLN A 144 1.42 7.88 -5.93
CA GLN A 144 0.44 8.91 -6.23
C GLN A 144 -0.94 8.25 -6.40
N SER A 145 -1.90 8.64 -5.57
CA SER A 145 -3.26 8.13 -5.62
C SER A 145 -4.14 9.08 -6.41
N LEU A 146 -4.74 8.61 -7.50
CA LEU A 146 -5.80 9.37 -8.19
C LEU A 146 -7.15 9.26 -7.46
N ASN A 147 -7.26 8.40 -6.45
CA ASN A 147 -8.50 8.21 -5.69
C ASN A 147 -8.94 9.50 -4.98
N GLU A 148 -8.00 10.40 -4.66
CA GLU A 148 -8.34 11.69 -4.04
C GLU A 148 -9.07 12.64 -4.99
N LYS A 149 -9.04 12.38 -6.31
CA LYS A 149 -9.65 13.23 -7.36
C LYS A 149 -11.03 12.76 -7.80
N ILE A 150 -11.47 11.59 -7.33
CA ILE A 150 -12.76 10.98 -7.68
C ILE A 150 -13.58 10.74 -6.41
N ILE A 151 -14.89 10.65 -6.56
CA ILE A 151 -15.81 10.32 -5.45
C ILE A 151 -16.02 8.81 -5.33
N LEU A 152 -15.81 8.07 -6.42
CA LEU A 152 -15.94 6.61 -6.43
C LEU A 152 -14.96 5.93 -5.47
N LYS A 153 -15.50 5.03 -4.64
CA LYS A 153 -14.71 4.12 -3.79
C LYS A 153 -14.34 2.87 -4.59
N LEU A 154 -13.19 2.91 -5.26
CA LEU A 154 -12.68 1.79 -6.05
C LEU A 154 -12.23 0.62 -5.16
N ASN A 155 -12.43 -0.62 -5.63
CA ASN A 155 -12.01 -1.82 -4.92
C ASN A 155 -10.48 -1.99 -4.94
N GLN A 156 -9.84 -1.74 -3.81
CA GLN A 156 -8.36 -1.80 -3.68
C GLN A 156 -7.81 -3.23 -3.52
N ASN A 157 -8.67 -4.24 -3.40
CA ASN A 157 -8.26 -5.64 -3.27
C ASN A 157 -8.11 -6.34 -4.63
N HIS A 158 -8.47 -5.66 -5.72
CA HIS A 158 -8.37 -6.20 -7.06
C HIS A 158 -7.27 -5.49 -7.86
N TYR A 159 -6.53 -6.27 -8.65
CA TYR A 159 -5.49 -5.76 -9.54
C TYR A 159 -5.62 -6.45 -10.89
N CYS A 160 -5.84 -5.66 -11.92
CA CYS A 160 -5.96 -6.11 -13.30
C CYS A 160 -4.93 -5.37 -14.15
N PRO A 161 -3.88 -6.05 -14.67
CA PRO A 161 -2.84 -5.38 -15.45
C PRO A 161 -3.25 -5.07 -16.89
N THR A 162 -4.37 -5.64 -17.35
CA THR A 162 -4.84 -5.55 -18.73
C THR A 162 -6.35 -5.32 -18.74
N LEU A 163 -6.81 -4.46 -19.63
CA LEU A 163 -8.22 -4.17 -19.83
C LEU A 163 -8.45 -4.07 -21.34
N SER A 164 -9.63 -4.46 -21.82
CA SER A 164 -9.98 -4.24 -23.23
C SER A 164 -10.14 -2.73 -23.51
N ASP A 165 -9.98 -2.31 -24.76
CA ASP A 165 -10.14 -0.89 -25.11
C ASP A 165 -11.57 -0.41 -24.80
N GLU A 166 -12.58 -1.24 -25.08
CA GLU A 166 -13.99 -0.96 -24.78
C GLU A 166 -14.23 -0.78 -23.26
N ASP A 167 -13.70 -1.69 -22.44
CA ASP A 167 -13.81 -1.59 -20.97
C ASP A 167 -13.01 -0.41 -20.41
N PHE A 168 -11.91 -0.03 -21.06
CA PHE A 168 -11.10 1.12 -20.69
C PHE A 168 -11.83 2.43 -20.98
N ASP A 169 -12.48 2.55 -22.12
CA ASP A 169 -13.30 3.72 -22.46
C ASP A 169 -14.48 3.88 -21.48
N ASP A 170 -15.15 2.78 -21.13
CA ASP A 170 -16.19 2.77 -20.08
C ASP A 170 -15.64 3.20 -18.70
N LEU A 171 -14.45 2.72 -18.33
CA LEU A 171 -13.78 3.16 -17.10
C LEU A 171 -13.52 4.67 -17.13
N ILE A 172 -12.99 5.23 -18.23
CA ILE A 172 -12.73 6.65 -18.36
C ILE A 172 -14.03 7.46 -18.22
N GLN A 173 -15.10 7.05 -18.90
CA GLN A 173 -16.40 7.72 -18.82
C GLN A 173 -16.92 7.76 -17.37
N LYS A 174 -16.83 6.65 -16.64
CA LYS A 174 -17.19 6.59 -15.22
C LYS A 174 -16.30 7.49 -14.36
N LEU A 175 -14.97 7.45 -14.54
CA LEU A 175 -14.04 8.26 -13.75
C LEU A 175 -14.25 9.76 -13.97
N VAL A 176 -14.52 10.21 -15.21
CA VAL A 176 -14.81 11.61 -15.53
C VAL A 176 -16.12 12.05 -14.87
N THR A 177 -17.18 11.26 -15.03
CA THR A 177 -18.52 11.54 -14.48
C THR A 177 -18.50 11.71 -12.98
N TYR A 178 -17.73 10.88 -12.28
CA TYR A 178 -17.59 10.92 -10.82
C TYR A 178 -16.31 11.61 -10.34
N SER A 179 -15.70 12.44 -11.18
CA SER A 179 -14.57 13.26 -10.78
C SER A 179 -15.05 14.41 -9.90
N LYS A 180 -14.28 14.75 -8.86
CA LYS A 180 -14.62 15.85 -7.96
C LYS A 180 -14.78 17.18 -8.70
N ARG A 181 -13.96 17.40 -9.75
CA ARG A 181 -14.05 18.58 -10.60
C ARG A 181 -15.42 18.71 -11.25
N ILE A 182 -15.87 17.68 -11.97
CA ILE A 182 -17.17 17.71 -12.66
C ILE A 182 -18.31 17.84 -11.65
N ILE A 183 -18.20 17.17 -10.50
CA ILE A 183 -19.21 17.28 -9.45
C ILE A 183 -19.29 18.70 -8.90
N SER A 184 -18.16 19.37 -8.66
CA SER A 184 -18.15 20.78 -8.26
C SER A 184 -18.75 21.71 -9.34
N GLU A 185 -18.46 21.47 -10.62
CA GLU A 185 -19.08 22.22 -11.73
C GLU A 185 -20.62 22.04 -11.76
N VAL A 186 -21.11 20.83 -11.47
CA VAL A 186 -22.56 20.56 -11.35
C VAL A 186 -23.15 21.24 -10.11
N GLU A 187 -22.46 21.19 -8.97
CA GLU A 187 -22.89 21.85 -7.74
C GLU A 187 -23.00 23.38 -7.91
N GLU A 188 -22.05 24.00 -8.62
CA GLU A 188 -22.05 25.45 -8.91
C GLU A 188 -23.17 25.88 -9.86
N THR A 189 -23.61 24.99 -10.76
CA THR A 189 -24.69 25.25 -11.72
C THR A 189 -26.07 24.85 -11.19
N MET A 190 -26.14 24.18 -10.04
CA MET A 190 -27.39 23.74 -9.44
C MET A 190 -28.22 24.92 -8.93
N ASN A 191 -29.49 24.96 -9.33
CA ASN A 191 -30.42 25.98 -8.86
C ASN A 191 -30.62 25.89 -7.33
N THR A 192 -30.39 27.00 -6.63
CA THR A 192 -30.46 27.06 -5.17
C THR A 192 -31.85 26.74 -4.61
N ASP A 193 -32.93 27.15 -5.29
CA ASP A 193 -34.29 26.83 -4.90
C ASP A 193 -34.60 25.34 -5.08
N ALA A 194 -34.05 24.70 -6.12
CA ALA A 194 -34.19 23.26 -6.32
C ALA A 194 -33.48 22.47 -5.20
N ALA A 195 -32.28 22.91 -4.81
CA ALA A 195 -31.56 22.35 -3.67
C ALA A 195 -32.33 22.57 -2.35
N GLY A 196 -32.89 23.77 -2.14
CA GLY A 196 -33.72 24.09 -0.98
C GLY A 196 -35.00 23.26 -0.94
N TYR A 197 -35.65 23.05 -2.07
CA TYR A 197 -36.84 22.22 -2.18
C TYR A 197 -36.53 20.75 -1.90
N PHE A 198 -35.39 20.24 -2.38
CA PHE A 198 -34.93 18.90 -2.01
C PHE A 198 -34.73 18.76 -0.49
N ASN A 199 -34.14 19.76 0.17
CA ASN A 199 -34.02 19.78 1.64
C ASN A 199 -35.39 19.81 2.33
N HIS A 200 -36.34 20.61 1.83
CA HIS A 200 -37.73 20.60 2.33
C HIS A 200 -38.34 19.22 2.23
N LEU A 201 -38.23 18.55 1.08
CA LEU A 201 -38.73 17.19 0.90
C LEU A 201 -38.12 16.18 1.88
N GLN A 202 -36.85 16.35 2.25
CA GLN A 202 -36.17 15.43 3.17
C GLN A 202 -36.49 15.66 4.65
N PHE A 203 -36.60 16.92 5.07
CA PHE A 203 -36.52 17.29 6.48
C PHE A 203 -37.79 17.93 7.05
N SER A 204 -38.78 18.27 6.22
CA SER A 204 -40.01 18.90 6.71
C SER A 204 -40.90 17.89 7.45
N ASP A 205 -41.38 18.29 8.64
CA ASP A 205 -42.23 17.46 9.49
C ASP A 205 -43.61 17.16 8.86
N ASN A 206 -44.08 18.05 7.99
CA ASN A 206 -45.36 17.93 7.29
C ASN A 206 -45.17 18.21 5.80
N LEU A 207 -45.33 17.19 4.96
CA LEU A 207 -45.32 17.30 3.52
C LEU A 207 -46.75 17.30 2.97
N SER A 208 -46.98 18.08 1.90
CA SER A 208 -48.21 17.95 1.13
C SER A 208 -48.27 16.59 0.43
N GLU A 209 -49.45 16.18 -0.04
CA GLU A 209 -49.62 14.93 -0.79
C GLU A 209 -48.71 14.87 -2.03
N ILE A 210 -48.64 15.97 -2.78
CA ILE A 210 -47.77 16.11 -3.96
C ILE A 210 -46.29 16.01 -3.58
N ASP A 211 -45.88 16.64 -2.46
CA ASP A 211 -44.50 16.57 -2.00
C ASP A 211 -44.12 15.16 -1.53
N MET A 212 -45.05 14.43 -0.91
CA MET A 212 -44.85 13.02 -0.56
C MET A 212 -44.64 12.15 -1.80
N GLU A 213 -45.45 12.35 -2.85
CA GLU A 213 -45.29 11.64 -4.12
C GLU A 213 -43.92 11.93 -4.76
N ARG A 214 -43.49 13.20 -4.78
CA ARG A 214 -42.19 13.61 -5.31
C ARG A 214 -41.02 13.03 -4.51
N LEU A 215 -41.11 13.04 -3.19
CA LEU A 215 -40.11 12.39 -2.34
C LEU A 215 -40.04 10.88 -2.61
N GLN A 216 -41.18 10.22 -2.83
CA GLN A 216 -41.22 8.80 -3.15
C GLN A 216 -40.58 8.51 -4.51
N GLN A 217 -40.81 9.35 -5.52
CA GLN A 217 -40.15 9.24 -6.82
C GLN A 217 -38.62 9.34 -6.68
N ILE A 218 -38.13 10.32 -5.92
CA ILE A 218 -36.70 10.49 -5.65
C ILE A 218 -36.12 9.25 -4.96
N LYS A 219 -36.81 8.72 -3.95
CA LYS A 219 -36.40 7.49 -3.24
C LYS A 219 -36.35 6.26 -4.13
N MET A 220 -37.10 6.22 -5.22
CA MET A 220 -37.02 5.10 -6.18
C MET A 220 -35.82 5.19 -7.11
N LEU A 221 -35.22 6.39 -7.26
CA LEU A 221 -34.08 6.64 -8.14
C LEU A 221 -32.72 6.50 -7.41
N LEU A 222 -32.72 6.58 -6.08
CA LEU A 222 -31.53 6.53 -5.22
C LEU A 222 -31.45 5.18 -4.47
#